data_AF-A0A1V5IMD3-F1
#
_entry.id   AF-A0A1V5IMD3-F1
#
_cell.length_a   1.000
_cell.length_b   1.000
_cell.length_c   1.000
_cell.angle_alpha   90.00
_cell.angle_beta   90.00
_cell.angle_gamma   90.00
#
_symmetry.space_group_name_H-M   'P 1'
#
loop_
_entity.id
_entity.type
_entity.pdbx_description
1 polymer ?
#
loop_
_entity_poly.entity_id
_entity_poly.type
_entity_poly.pdbx_seq_one_letter_code
_entity_poly.pdbx_strand_id
1 'polypeptide(L)'
;MARMAWLKLYDEFIDDPKMLSLDDALVVLWVRMMCLANRNEEERGVIARAPRAGLAKQLYVSIELLNEALVLFASDEFRMVSIRDDGAIVLTNWQKRNPRKPSDEPSAVAERKRRWRERSQNASGTRSERVGNAPIDIRVQSTPLLSPRERMDFDRFWAAYPSRQRQKRKSAEEAWARLMRTPDENGDCPDPESIIAAAQNYDLATKDRLPVHICYAVNFLDKHNWEDYVHGVPEGDRSTADDAGSAGGPYVPDVEATKKMLAALAGS
;
A
#
# COMPACT_ATOMS: atom_id res chain seq x y z
N MET A 1 -21.96 -12.53 -11.51
CA MET A 1 -20.89 -11.52 -11.66
C MET A 1 -20.21 -11.32 -10.31
N ALA A 2 -18.91 -11.00 -10.26
CA ALA A 2 -18.21 -10.77 -8.99
C ALA A 2 -18.79 -9.52 -8.31
N ARG A 3 -19.46 -9.71 -7.18
CA ARG A 3 -20.10 -8.66 -6.39
C ARG A 3 -19.02 -7.72 -5.84
N MET A 4 -19.08 -6.43 -6.19
CA MET A 4 -18.18 -5.41 -5.63
C MET A 4 -18.51 -5.20 -4.14
N ALA A 5 -17.89 -6.01 -3.28
CA ALA A 5 -18.17 -6.05 -1.84
C ALA A 5 -17.60 -4.86 -1.06
N TRP A 6 -16.85 -3.97 -1.72
CA TRP A 6 -16.06 -2.94 -1.07
C TRP A 6 -16.54 -1.54 -1.47
N LEU A 7 -16.62 -0.65 -0.49
CA LEU A 7 -16.76 0.79 -0.67
C LEU A 7 -15.54 1.48 -0.04
N LYS A 8 -15.20 2.66 -0.55
CA LYS A 8 -14.14 3.49 0.01
C LYS A 8 -14.74 4.49 0.99
N LEU A 9 -14.21 4.49 2.20
CA LEU A 9 -14.39 5.56 3.18
C LEU A 9 -13.07 6.30 3.29
N TYR A 10 -13.13 7.63 3.21
CA TYR A 10 -11.95 8.49 3.25
C TYR A 10 -11.66 8.91 4.68
N ASP A 11 -10.40 9.16 5.01
CA ASP A 11 -9.94 9.66 6.31
C ASP A 11 -10.51 11.04 6.66
N GLU A 12 -10.77 11.88 5.65
CA GLU A 12 -11.46 13.17 5.79
C GLU A 12 -12.83 13.06 6.49
N PHE A 13 -13.40 11.85 6.58
CA PHE A 13 -14.61 11.58 7.32
C PHE A 13 -14.52 12.02 8.80
N ILE A 14 -13.34 11.94 9.41
CA ILE A 14 -13.12 12.31 10.81
C ILE A 14 -13.26 13.82 11.03
N ASP A 15 -12.88 14.62 10.04
CA ASP A 15 -12.87 16.09 10.11
C ASP A 15 -14.00 16.74 9.29
N ASP A 16 -14.90 15.95 8.70
CA ASP A 16 -16.02 16.46 7.91
C ASP A 16 -17.01 17.20 8.84
N PRO A 17 -17.28 18.51 8.65
CA PRO A 17 -18.15 19.28 9.53
C PRO A 17 -19.55 18.71 9.69
N LYS A 18 -20.06 17.99 8.66
CA LYS A 18 -21.36 17.33 8.73
C LYS A 18 -21.29 16.06 9.56
N MET A 19 -20.18 15.31 9.52
CA MET A 19 -20.06 14.13 10.38
C MET A 19 -19.90 14.54 11.84
N LEU A 20 -19.17 15.63 12.10
CA LEU A 20 -18.97 16.19 13.44
C LEU A 20 -20.25 16.80 14.05
N SER A 21 -21.22 17.20 13.24
CA SER A 21 -22.50 17.75 13.72
C SER A 21 -23.59 16.71 13.95
N LEU A 22 -23.35 15.44 13.60
CA LEU A 22 -24.28 14.35 13.80
C LEU A 22 -24.02 13.63 15.12
N ASP A 23 -25.08 13.07 15.70
CA ASP A 23 -24.92 12.11 16.80
C ASP A 23 -24.43 10.74 16.29
N ASP A 24 -23.94 9.91 17.21
CA ASP A 24 -23.41 8.58 16.90
C ASP A 24 -24.44 7.70 16.15
N ALA A 25 -25.73 7.84 16.46
CA ALA A 25 -26.78 7.03 15.85
C ALA A 25 -26.96 7.37 14.37
N LEU A 26 -26.92 8.67 14.03
CA LEU A 26 -27.00 9.20 12.68
C LEU A 26 -25.73 8.92 11.88
N VAL A 27 -24.55 8.99 12.50
CA VAL A 27 -23.29 8.59 11.87
C VAL A 27 -23.33 7.09 11.50
N VAL A 28 -23.75 6.24 12.43
CA VAL A 28 -23.90 4.79 12.18
C VAL A 28 -24.95 4.54 11.09
N LEU A 29 -26.08 5.24 11.13
CA LEU A 29 -27.13 5.14 10.12
C LEU A 29 -26.60 5.53 8.73
N TRP A 30 -25.83 6.62 8.63
CA TRP A 30 -25.21 7.05 7.38
C TRP A 30 -24.29 5.98 6.80
N VAL A 31 -23.41 5.39 7.62
CA VAL A 31 -22.52 4.29 7.17
C VAL A 31 -23.32 3.07 6.71
N ARG A 32 -24.42 2.73 7.40
CA ARG A 32 -25.32 1.63 6.98
C ARG A 32 -26.01 1.95 5.65
N MET A 33 -26.44 3.19 5.44
CA MET A 33 -27.00 3.65 4.18
C MET A 33 -25.98 3.58 3.03
N MET A 34 -24.73 3.99 3.26
CA MET A 34 -23.63 3.82 2.29
C MET A 34 -23.43 2.36 1.91
N CYS A 35 -23.44 1.45 2.89
CA CYS A 35 -23.36 0.02 2.64
C CYS A 35 -24.53 -0.49 1.80
N LEU A 36 -25.75 -0.05 2.10
CA LEU A 36 -26.95 -0.45 1.37
C LEU A 36 -26.94 0.07 -0.07
N ALA A 37 -26.56 1.34 -0.27
CA ALA A 37 -26.39 1.97 -1.58
C ALA A 37 -25.29 1.31 -2.42
N ASN A 38 -24.23 0.79 -1.77
CA ASN A 38 -23.19 0.03 -2.46
C ASN A 38 -23.69 -1.34 -2.96
N ARG A 39 -24.66 -1.94 -2.26
CA ARG A 39 -25.23 -3.25 -2.59
C ARG A 39 -26.18 -3.20 -3.79
N ASN A 40 -26.63 -2.02 -4.21
CA ASN A 40 -27.46 -1.88 -5.40
C ASN A 40 -26.62 -2.16 -6.66
N GLU A 41 -27.00 -3.24 -7.36
CA GLU A 41 -26.25 -3.75 -8.52
C GLU A 41 -26.52 -2.94 -9.79
N GLU A 42 -27.74 -2.43 -9.93
CA GLU A 42 -28.16 -1.60 -11.06
C GLU A 42 -27.48 -0.25 -10.98
N GLU A 43 -27.60 0.43 -9.84
CA GLU A 43 -27.08 1.78 -9.66
C GLU A 43 -26.43 1.96 -8.28
N ARG A 44 -25.08 1.90 -8.25
CA ARG A 44 -24.32 2.14 -7.01
C ARG A 44 -24.50 3.58 -6.55
N GLY A 45 -24.62 3.75 -5.24
CA GLY A 45 -24.90 5.05 -4.64
C GLY A 45 -26.39 5.37 -4.54
N VAL A 46 -27.25 4.44 -4.96
CA VAL A 46 -28.71 4.58 -4.88
C VAL A 46 -29.29 3.46 -4.03
N ILE A 47 -30.11 3.82 -3.06
CA ILE A 47 -30.97 2.88 -2.34
C ILE A 47 -32.31 2.87 -3.09
N ALA A 48 -32.64 1.72 -3.68
CA ALA A 48 -33.88 1.54 -4.41
C ALA A 48 -35.10 1.82 -3.51
N ARG A 49 -36.19 2.30 -4.11
CA ARG A 49 -37.44 2.55 -3.42
C ARG A 49 -37.89 1.29 -2.67
N ALA A 50 -38.16 1.44 -1.37
CA ALA A 50 -38.70 0.39 -0.52
C ALA A 50 -39.74 0.96 0.44
N PRO A 51 -40.71 0.14 0.92
CA PRO A 51 -41.58 0.55 2.02
C PRO A 51 -40.73 1.00 3.23
N ARG A 52 -41.12 2.12 3.84
CA ARG A 52 -40.32 2.77 4.89
C ARG A 52 -39.99 1.86 6.06
N ALA A 53 -40.96 1.06 6.50
CA ALA A 53 -40.79 0.05 7.55
C ALA A 53 -39.74 -1.02 7.19
N GLY A 54 -39.74 -1.48 5.92
CA GLY A 54 -38.75 -2.44 5.44
C GLY A 54 -37.35 -1.87 5.40
N LEU A 55 -37.22 -0.62 4.95
CA LEU A 55 -35.93 0.09 4.93
C LEU A 55 -35.39 0.33 6.35
N ALA A 56 -36.24 0.76 7.28
CA ALA A 56 -35.87 0.94 8.69
C ALA A 56 -35.34 -0.36 9.31
N LYS A 57 -36.03 -1.48 9.04
CA LYS A 57 -35.58 -2.82 9.47
C LYS A 57 -34.22 -3.21 8.87
N GLN A 58 -33.99 -2.94 7.58
CA GLN A 58 -32.68 -3.23 6.94
C GLN A 58 -31.54 -2.38 7.50
N LEU A 59 -31.84 -1.15 7.91
CA LEU A 59 -30.88 -0.21 8.50
C LEU A 59 -30.77 -0.35 10.03
N TYR A 60 -31.52 -1.28 10.64
CA TYR A 60 -31.57 -1.52 12.08
C TYR A 60 -31.85 -0.25 12.90
N VAL A 61 -32.89 0.49 12.51
CA VAL A 61 -33.36 1.72 13.17
C VAL A 61 -34.90 1.74 13.25
N SER A 62 -35.45 2.63 14.07
CA SER A 62 -36.88 2.91 14.08
C SER A 62 -37.31 3.66 12.80
N ILE A 63 -38.61 3.65 12.50
CA ILE A 63 -39.15 4.35 11.33
C ILE A 63 -39.05 5.86 11.54
N GLU A 64 -39.25 6.30 12.77
CA GLU A 64 -39.19 7.69 13.23
C GLU A 64 -37.78 8.26 13.00
N LEU A 65 -36.75 7.58 13.53
CA LEU A 65 -35.36 7.99 13.34
C LEU A 65 -34.98 8.02 11.86
N LEU A 66 -35.41 7.02 11.08
CA LEU A 66 -35.13 7.00 9.64
C LEU A 66 -35.80 8.18 8.91
N ASN A 67 -37.00 8.59 9.31
CA ASN A 67 -37.71 9.74 8.73
C ASN A 67 -37.03 11.05 9.07
N GLU A 68 -36.71 11.27 10.34
CA GLU A 68 -35.98 12.46 10.79
C GLU A 68 -34.61 12.56 10.11
N ALA A 69 -33.87 11.44 10.06
CA ALA A 69 -32.57 11.38 9.41
C ALA A 69 -32.65 11.70 7.92
N LEU A 70 -33.67 11.22 7.19
CA LEU A 70 -33.78 11.55 5.77
C LEU A 70 -34.12 13.03 5.53
N VAL A 71 -34.96 13.64 6.36
CA VAL A 71 -35.23 15.08 6.28
C VAL A 71 -33.95 15.86 6.54
N LEU A 72 -33.20 15.50 7.59
CA LEU A 72 -31.92 16.12 7.91
C LEU A 72 -30.90 15.95 6.78
N PHE A 73 -30.69 14.73 6.30
CA PHE A 73 -29.70 14.42 5.27
C PHE A 73 -30.05 15.05 3.91
N ALA A 74 -31.34 15.26 3.61
CA ALA A 74 -31.80 15.91 2.39
C ALA A 74 -31.85 17.45 2.51
N SER A 75 -31.67 18.01 3.71
CA SER A 75 -31.66 19.46 3.93
C SER A 75 -30.55 20.15 3.15
N ASP A 76 -30.72 21.45 2.89
CA ASP A 76 -29.71 22.28 2.23
C ASP A 76 -28.40 22.38 3.01
N GLU A 77 -28.45 22.21 4.33
CA GLU A 77 -27.25 22.21 5.17
C GLU A 77 -26.41 20.96 4.92
N PHE A 78 -27.04 19.78 4.94
CA PHE A 78 -26.32 18.51 4.83
C PHE A 78 -26.11 18.06 3.38
N ARG A 79 -27.13 18.14 2.52
CA ARG A 79 -27.10 17.67 1.12
C ARG A 79 -26.39 16.33 0.96
N MET A 80 -26.61 15.40 1.88
CA MET A 80 -25.98 14.08 1.91
C MET A 80 -26.76 13.10 1.03
N VAL A 81 -28.07 13.30 0.90
CA VAL A 81 -28.94 12.53 0.02
C VAL A 81 -29.84 13.43 -0.81
N SER A 82 -30.32 12.92 -1.94
CA SER A 82 -31.49 13.43 -2.64
C SER A 82 -32.52 12.31 -2.83
N ILE A 83 -33.80 12.66 -2.82
CA ILE A 83 -34.89 11.72 -3.07
C ILE A 83 -35.38 11.98 -4.50
N ARG A 84 -35.37 10.94 -5.34
CA ARG A 84 -35.91 10.99 -6.71
C ARG A 84 -37.42 10.95 -6.70
N ASP A 85 -38.03 11.30 -7.83
CA ASP A 85 -39.49 11.25 -8.03
C ASP A 85 -40.08 9.84 -7.84
N ASP A 86 -39.28 8.81 -8.10
CA ASP A 86 -39.65 7.40 -7.89
C ASP A 86 -39.50 6.96 -6.41
N GLY A 87 -39.03 7.84 -5.53
CA GLY A 87 -38.79 7.56 -4.11
C GLY A 87 -37.48 6.83 -3.82
N ALA A 88 -36.58 6.66 -4.81
CA ALA A 88 -35.23 6.17 -4.57
C ALA A 88 -34.37 7.24 -3.87
N ILE A 89 -33.48 6.79 -2.97
CA ILE A 89 -32.59 7.67 -2.20
C ILE A 89 -31.21 7.63 -2.84
N VAL A 90 -30.72 8.76 -3.31
CA VAL A 90 -29.42 8.90 -3.97
C VAL A 90 -28.45 9.54 -3.00
N LEU A 91 -27.33 8.88 -2.72
CA LEU A 91 -26.24 9.46 -1.94
C LEU A 91 -25.47 10.46 -2.81
N THR A 92 -25.38 11.70 -2.36
CA THR A 92 -24.70 12.74 -3.13
C THR A 92 -23.19 12.47 -3.18
N ASN A 93 -22.52 12.97 -4.22
CA ASN A 93 -21.07 12.79 -4.43
C ASN A 93 -20.58 11.33 -4.51
N TRP A 94 -21.49 10.34 -4.60
CA TRP A 94 -21.12 8.93 -4.62
C TRP A 94 -20.15 8.61 -5.76
N GLN A 95 -20.49 8.95 -7.00
CA GLN A 95 -19.66 8.65 -8.18
C GLN A 95 -18.25 9.26 -8.08
N LYS A 96 -18.13 10.44 -7.44
CA LYS A 96 -16.83 11.11 -7.22
C LYS A 96 -15.95 10.34 -6.24
N ARG A 97 -16.53 9.85 -5.13
CA ARG A 97 -15.79 9.15 -4.06
C ARG A 97 -15.66 7.64 -4.29
N ASN A 98 -16.62 7.04 -4.98
CA ASN A 98 -16.75 5.60 -5.18
C ASN A 98 -16.95 5.22 -6.67
N PRO A 99 -16.10 5.71 -7.61
CA PRO A 99 -16.26 5.41 -9.03
C PRO A 99 -16.13 3.92 -9.31
N ARG A 100 -16.88 3.40 -10.29
CA ARG A 100 -16.60 2.09 -10.87
C ARG A 100 -15.26 2.18 -11.61
N LYS A 101 -14.31 1.32 -11.29
CA LYS A 101 -13.06 1.25 -12.06
C LYS A 101 -13.33 0.47 -13.35
N PRO A 102 -12.63 0.78 -14.45
CA PRO A 102 -12.67 -0.06 -15.66
C PRO A 102 -12.24 -1.52 -15.43
N SER A 103 -11.49 -1.79 -14.35
CA SER A 103 -11.14 -3.15 -13.93
C SER A 103 -12.30 -3.93 -13.30
N ASP A 104 -13.37 -3.25 -12.93
CA ASP A 104 -14.54 -3.83 -12.26
C ASP A 104 -15.51 -4.44 -13.27
N GLU A 105 -15.23 -4.26 -14.57
CA GLU A 105 -15.98 -4.79 -15.69
C GLU A 105 -15.18 -5.94 -16.36
N PRO A 106 -15.63 -7.20 -16.25
CA PRO A 106 -14.87 -8.35 -16.72
C PRO A 106 -14.51 -8.30 -18.21
N SER A 107 -15.36 -7.70 -19.04
CA SER A 107 -15.14 -7.52 -20.48
C SER A 107 -13.98 -6.55 -20.78
N ALA A 108 -13.89 -5.43 -20.06
CA ALA A 108 -12.81 -4.46 -20.21
C ALA A 108 -11.44 -5.02 -19.75
N VAL A 109 -11.43 -5.86 -18.71
CA VAL A 109 -10.23 -6.59 -18.28
C VAL A 109 -9.84 -7.66 -19.29
N ALA A 110 -10.81 -8.41 -19.83
CA ALA A 110 -10.57 -9.42 -20.86
C ALA A 110 -10.00 -8.78 -22.13
N GLU A 111 -10.54 -7.64 -22.55
CA GLU A 111 -10.05 -6.91 -23.70
C GLU A 111 -8.67 -6.29 -23.46
N ARG A 112 -8.41 -5.71 -22.27
CA ARG A 112 -7.07 -5.25 -21.90
C ARG A 112 -6.05 -6.40 -21.93
N LYS A 113 -6.39 -7.57 -21.36
CA LYS A 113 -5.55 -8.76 -21.43
C LYS A 113 -5.40 -9.30 -22.84
N ARG A 114 -6.42 -9.19 -23.69
CA ARG A 114 -6.38 -9.56 -25.11
C ARG A 114 -5.40 -8.66 -25.87
N ARG A 115 -5.56 -7.34 -25.75
CA ARG A 115 -4.66 -6.34 -26.36
C ARG A 115 -3.21 -6.49 -25.86
N TRP A 116 -3.01 -6.81 -24.59
CA TRP A 116 -1.67 -7.08 -24.05
C TRP A 116 -1.04 -8.34 -24.66
N ARG A 117 -1.84 -9.41 -24.82
CA ARG A 117 -1.39 -10.65 -25.50
C ARG A 117 -1.12 -10.42 -26.98
N GLU A 118 -1.99 -9.70 -27.69
CA GLU A 118 -1.83 -9.33 -29.10
C GLU A 118 -0.57 -8.48 -29.33
N ARG A 119 -0.28 -7.49 -28.47
CA ARG A 119 0.96 -6.71 -28.54
C ARG A 119 2.20 -7.55 -28.28
N SER A 120 2.12 -8.47 -27.32
CA SER A 120 3.23 -9.37 -26.99
C SER A 120 3.51 -10.39 -28.11
N GLN A 121 2.46 -10.81 -28.85
CA GLN A 121 2.59 -11.70 -30.00
C GLN A 121 3.05 -10.97 -31.26
N ASN A 122 2.50 -9.78 -31.57
CA ASN A 122 2.90 -8.98 -32.74
C ASN A 122 4.34 -8.47 -32.64
N ALA A 123 4.85 -8.21 -31.44
CA ALA A 123 6.26 -7.90 -31.23
C ALA A 123 7.21 -9.06 -31.60
N SER A 124 6.71 -10.29 -31.74
CA SER A 124 7.49 -11.45 -32.19
C SER A 124 7.38 -11.74 -33.70
N GLY A 125 6.42 -11.12 -34.41
CA GLY A 125 6.02 -11.54 -35.76
C GLY A 125 6.43 -10.66 -36.93
N THR A 126 6.83 -9.39 -36.73
CA THR A 126 7.13 -8.49 -37.86
C THR A 126 8.63 -8.49 -38.20
N ARG A 127 9.07 -9.55 -38.88
CA ARG A 127 10.32 -9.57 -39.66
C ARG A 127 9.93 -9.67 -41.14
N SER A 128 9.91 -8.56 -41.86
CA SER A 128 9.83 -8.58 -43.33
C SER A 128 10.70 -7.48 -43.95
N GLU A 129 11.47 -7.93 -44.93
CA GLU A 129 12.54 -7.31 -45.69
C GLU A 129 12.17 -5.98 -46.36
N ARG A 130 13.03 -4.96 -46.15
CA ARG A 130 13.34 -3.94 -47.16
C ARG A 130 14.83 -3.60 -47.10
N VAL A 131 15.51 -3.89 -48.21
CA VAL A 131 16.89 -3.51 -48.50
C VAL A 131 16.90 -2.05 -48.94
N GLY A 132 17.71 -1.20 -48.31
CA GLY A 132 17.87 0.20 -48.70
C GLY A 132 18.78 0.98 -47.75
N ASN A 133 20.03 1.21 -48.19
CA ASN A 133 21.12 1.99 -47.61
C ASN A 133 20.77 3.04 -46.53
N ALA A 134 20.91 2.66 -45.26
CA ALA A 134 21.09 3.57 -44.13
C ALA A 134 22.32 3.07 -43.32
N PRO A 135 23.10 3.96 -42.69
CA PRO A 135 24.34 3.59 -42.02
C PRO A 135 24.07 2.56 -40.92
N ILE A 136 24.98 1.60 -40.79
CA ILE A 136 24.90 0.39 -39.98
C ILE A 136 24.34 0.68 -38.57
N ASP A 137 23.09 0.27 -38.33
CA ASP A 137 22.48 0.29 -37.00
C ASP A 137 22.73 -1.05 -36.32
N ILE A 138 23.73 -1.08 -35.45
CA ILE A 138 24.08 -2.21 -34.60
C ILE A 138 22.89 -2.42 -33.66
N ARG A 139 22.18 -3.53 -33.86
CA ARG A 139 21.10 -4.05 -33.02
C ARG A 139 21.41 -3.85 -31.52
N VAL A 140 20.87 -2.78 -30.93
CA VAL A 140 20.85 -2.59 -29.48
C VAL A 140 19.92 -3.64 -28.90
N GLN A 141 20.51 -4.79 -28.54
CA GLN A 141 19.93 -5.67 -27.54
C GLN A 141 19.53 -4.78 -26.37
N SER A 142 18.29 -4.89 -25.90
CA SER A 142 17.79 -4.14 -24.74
C SER A 142 18.88 -4.08 -23.68
N THR A 143 19.49 -2.91 -23.54
CA THR A 143 20.61 -2.74 -22.61
C THR A 143 20.08 -3.12 -21.24
N PRO A 144 20.66 -4.13 -20.57
CA PRO A 144 20.23 -4.50 -19.23
C PRO A 144 20.29 -3.24 -18.34
N LEU A 145 19.33 -3.11 -17.41
CA LEU A 145 19.22 -1.94 -16.52
C LEU A 145 20.51 -1.68 -15.74
N LEU A 146 21.34 -2.70 -15.58
CA LEU A 146 22.67 -2.69 -14.99
C LEU A 146 23.64 -3.36 -15.97
N SER A 147 24.85 -2.83 -16.08
CA SER A 147 25.97 -3.54 -16.69
C SER A 147 26.23 -4.87 -15.94
N PRO A 148 26.93 -5.84 -16.56
CA PRO A 148 27.26 -7.09 -15.91
C PRO A 148 27.97 -6.90 -14.55
N ARG A 149 28.81 -5.87 -14.42
CA ARG A 149 29.52 -5.54 -13.18
C ARG A 149 28.57 -5.01 -12.11
N GLU A 150 27.78 -3.99 -12.43
CA GLU A 150 26.82 -3.40 -11.49
C GLU A 150 25.77 -4.42 -11.02
N ARG A 151 25.44 -5.40 -11.86
CA ARG A 151 24.55 -6.51 -11.49
C ARG A 151 25.17 -7.44 -10.45
N MET A 152 26.47 -7.74 -10.59
CA MET A 152 27.19 -8.53 -9.58
C MET A 152 27.25 -7.79 -8.24
N ASP A 153 27.49 -6.47 -8.29
CA ASP A 153 27.55 -5.64 -7.08
C ASP A 153 26.17 -5.56 -6.40
N PHE A 154 25.09 -5.40 -7.18
CA PHE A 154 23.73 -5.46 -6.65
C PHE A 154 23.41 -6.83 -6.02
N ASP A 155 23.84 -7.93 -6.65
CA ASP A 155 23.61 -9.28 -6.12
C ASP A 155 24.34 -9.49 -4.80
N ARG A 156 25.54 -8.92 -4.64
CA ARG A 156 26.29 -8.91 -3.38
C ARG A 156 25.60 -8.08 -2.30
N PHE A 157 25.14 -6.88 -2.63
CA PHE A 157 24.30 -6.07 -1.75
C PHE A 157 23.05 -6.82 -1.30
N TRP A 158 22.32 -7.42 -2.24
CA TRP A 158 21.08 -8.13 -1.98
C TRP A 158 21.28 -9.37 -1.10
N ALA A 159 22.44 -10.04 -1.24
CA ALA A 159 22.82 -11.16 -0.38
C ALA A 159 23.18 -10.70 1.05
N ALA A 160 23.68 -9.49 1.23
CA ALA A 160 24.01 -8.92 2.54
C ALA A 160 22.78 -8.33 3.28
N TYR A 161 21.73 -7.92 2.58
CA TYR A 161 20.63 -7.16 3.18
C TYR A 161 19.66 -8.01 4.05
N PRO A 162 19.25 -7.51 5.25
CA PRO A 162 18.35 -8.22 6.15
C PRO A 162 16.92 -8.36 5.57
N SER A 163 16.26 -9.50 5.83
CA SER A 163 14.86 -9.78 5.43
C SER A 163 14.54 -9.80 3.92
N ARG A 164 15.54 -9.99 3.04
CA ARG A 164 15.41 -10.01 1.57
C ARG A 164 14.25 -10.84 0.99
N GLN A 165 13.83 -11.91 1.67
CA GLN A 165 12.76 -12.81 1.21
C GLN A 165 11.36 -12.18 1.22
N ARG A 166 11.14 -11.11 2.01
CA ARG A 166 9.83 -10.44 2.11
C ARG A 166 9.73 -9.18 1.24
N GLN A 167 10.78 -8.87 0.47
CA GLN A 167 10.92 -7.61 -0.27
C GLN A 167 10.98 -7.81 -1.79
N LYS A 168 10.57 -6.79 -2.55
CA LYS A 168 10.54 -6.82 -4.02
C LYS A 168 11.94 -6.51 -4.60
N ARG A 169 12.69 -7.55 -4.97
CA ARG A 169 14.05 -7.44 -5.56
C ARG A 169 14.13 -6.44 -6.73
N LYS A 170 13.17 -6.48 -7.66
CA LYS A 170 13.17 -5.61 -8.84
C LYS A 170 13.13 -4.11 -8.48
N SER A 171 12.39 -3.73 -7.44
CA SER A 171 12.32 -2.33 -7.00
C SER A 171 13.62 -1.87 -6.35
N ALA A 172 14.32 -2.77 -5.64
CA ALA A 172 15.64 -2.47 -5.09
C ALA A 172 16.72 -2.36 -6.19
N GLU A 173 16.60 -3.18 -7.25
CA GLU A 173 17.48 -3.12 -8.43
C GLU A 173 17.34 -1.79 -9.18
N GLU A 174 16.11 -1.28 -9.33
CA GLU A 174 15.84 0.03 -9.92
C GLU A 174 16.37 1.18 -9.05
N ALA A 175 16.28 1.08 -7.73
CA ALA A 175 16.86 2.05 -6.79
C ALA A 175 18.41 2.04 -6.84
N TRP A 176 19.02 0.85 -6.86
CA TRP A 176 20.47 0.68 -7.04
C TRP A 176 20.96 1.30 -8.36
N ALA A 177 20.28 1.01 -9.47
CA ALA A 177 20.61 1.59 -10.77
C ALA A 177 20.51 3.13 -10.78
N ARG A 178 19.58 3.70 -10.02
CA ARG A 178 19.43 5.15 -9.88
C ARG A 178 20.58 5.73 -9.06
N LEU A 179 20.91 5.11 -7.93
CA LEU A 179 21.99 5.54 -7.04
C LEU A 179 23.35 5.54 -7.76
N MET A 180 23.67 4.47 -8.49
CA MET A 180 24.92 4.35 -9.26
C MET A 180 25.06 5.39 -10.40
N ARG A 181 23.94 5.97 -10.85
CA ARG A 181 23.89 6.97 -11.93
C ARG A 181 23.77 8.40 -11.42
N THR A 182 23.56 8.60 -10.13
CA THR A 182 23.37 9.91 -9.53
C THR A 182 24.67 10.24 -8.78
N PRO A 183 25.48 11.20 -9.28
CA PRO A 183 26.65 11.64 -8.54
C PRO A 183 26.22 12.36 -7.25
N ASP A 184 27.07 12.27 -6.24
CA ASP A 184 26.92 12.96 -4.96
C ASP A 184 27.20 14.47 -5.08
N GLU A 185 27.19 15.18 -3.95
CA GLU A 185 27.49 16.62 -3.89
C GLU A 185 28.91 16.97 -4.38
N ASN A 186 29.83 16.00 -4.38
CA ASN A 186 31.20 16.14 -4.86
C ASN A 186 31.35 15.80 -6.35
N GLY A 187 30.28 15.35 -7.01
CA GLY A 187 30.29 14.92 -8.41
C GLY A 187 30.73 13.47 -8.61
N ASP A 188 30.93 12.71 -7.54
CA ASP A 188 31.39 11.32 -7.59
C ASP A 188 30.21 10.35 -7.43
N CYS A 189 30.22 9.27 -8.22
CA CYS A 189 29.25 8.19 -8.00
C CYS A 189 29.59 7.43 -6.71
N PRO A 190 28.59 7.06 -5.90
CA PRO A 190 28.85 6.32 -4.67
C PRO A 190 29.50 4.97 -4.96
N ASP A 191 30.54 4.64 -4.18
CA ASP A 191 31.30 3.41 -4.33
C ASP A 191 30.44 2.18 -3.97
N PRO A 192 30.29 1.20 -4.89
CA PRO A 192 29.51 -0.01 -4.63
C PRO A 192 29.97 -0.80 -3.40
N GLU A 193 31.27 -0.85 -3.11
CA GLU A 193 31.80 -1.59 -1.95
C GLU A 193 31.34 -0.95 -0.64
N SER A 194 31.31 0.38 -0.58
CA SER A 194 30.85 1.14 0.59
C SER A 194 29.37 0.85 0.91
N ILE A 195 28.51 0.72 -0.11
CA ILE A 195 27.09 0.39 0.09
C ILE A 195 26.90 -1.07 0.50
N ILE A 196 27.70 -1.98 -0.06
CA ILE A 196 27.68 -3.41 0.34
C ILE A 196 28.13 -3.56 1.79
N ALA A 197 29.19 -2.85 2.21
CA ALA A 197 29.65 -2.82 3.60
C ALA A 197 28.58 -2.25 4.54
N ALA A 198 27.92 -1.16 4.14
CA ALA A 198 26.79 -0.59 4.89
C ALA A 198 25.64 -1.59 5.09
N ALA A 199 25.30 -2.38 4.06
CA ALA A 199 24.27 -3.41 4.18
C ALA A 199 24.66 -4.54 5.16
N GLN A 200 25.94 -4.93 5.21
CA GLN A 200 26.44 -5.91 6.18
C GLN A 200 26.40 -5.35 7.61
N ASN A 201 26.81 -4.11 7.80
CA ASN A 201 26.75 -3.43 9.10
C ASN A 201 25.30 -3.27 9.58
N TYR A 202 24.38 -3.00 8.67
CA TYR A 202 22.96 -2.92 8.96
C TYR A 202 22.34 -4.29 9.33
N ASP A 203 22.77 -5.37 8.68
CA ASP A 203 22.38 -6.74 9.07
C ASP A 203 22.89 -7.07 10.50
N LEU A 204 24.13 -6.70 10.83
CA LEU A 204 24.69 -6.85 12.17
C LEU A 204 23.91 -6.04 13.22
N ALA A 205 23.55 -4.80 12.92
CA ALA A 205 22.78 -3.92 13.81
C ALA A 205 21.36 -4.44 14.08
N THR A 206 20.80 -5.24 13.16
CA THR A 206 19.41 -5.72 13.24
C THR A 206 19.28 -7.17 13.71
N LYS A 207 20.40 -7.88 13.87
CA LYS A 207 20.44 -9.33 14.18
C LYS A 207 19.80 -9.71 15.52
N ASP A 208 19.92 -8.86 16.53
CA ASP A 208 19.44 -9.11 17.90
C ASP A 208 18.19 -8.29 18.27
N ARG A 209 17.68 -7.44 17.37
CA ARG A 209 16.47 -6.64 17.59
C ARG A 209 15.24 -7.43 17.13
N LEU A 210 14.19 -7.47 17.95
CA LEU A 210 12.89 -8.03 17.55
C LEU A 210 12.41 -7.33 16.25
N PRO A 211 11.89 -8.08 15.25
CA PRO A 211 11.81 -7.67 13.85
C PRO A 211 10.67 -6.68 13.53
N VAL A 212 10.47 -5.65 14.35
CA VAL A 212 9.32 -4.77 14.22
C VAL A 212 9.53 -3.72 13.11
N HIS A 213 10.78 -3.27 12.86
CA HIS A 213 11.04 -2.20 11.88
C HIS A 213 12.36 -2.36 11.08
N ILE A 214 12.51 -3.43 10.30
CA ILE A 214 13.59 -3.51 9.30
C ILE A 214 13.23 -2.61 8.11
N CYS A 215 14.05 -1.58 7.85
CA CYS A 215 13.93 -0.72 6.67
C CYS A 215 13.89 -1.53 5.36
N TYR A 216 13.04 -1.12 4.42
CA TYR A 216 13.03 -1.70 3.08
C TYR A 216 14.31 -1.30 2.31
N ALA A 217 14.90 -2.23 1.57
CA ALA A 217 16.11 -2.01 0.78
C ALA A 217 15.99 -0.83 -0.19
N VAL A 218 14.79 -0.60 -0.75
CA VAL A 218 14.51 0.57 -1.59
C VAL A 218 14.70 1.87 -0.81
N ASN A 219 14.16 1.96 0.41
CA ASN A 219 14.29 3.14 1.26
C ASN A 219 15.71 3.28 1.81
N PHE A 220 16.40 2.17 2.07
CA PHE A 220 17.80 2.18 2.48
C PHE A 220 18.69 2.84 1.42
N LEU A 221 18.44 2.55 0.13
CA LEU A 221 19.14 3.15 -1.01
C LEU A 221 18.64 4.57 -1.33
N ASP A 222 17.33 4.76 -1.57
CA ASP A 222 16.77 6.04 -2.06
C ASP A 222 16.86 7.17 -1.04
N LYS A 223 16.81 6.86 0.28
CA LYS A 223 16.90 7.87 1.33
C LYS A 223 18.32 8.03 1.90
N HIS A 224 19.31 7.41 1.27
CA HIS A 224 20.71 7.51 1.71
C HIS A 224 20.97 7.02 3.15
N ASN A 225 20.06 6.22 3.73
CA ASN A 225 20.26 5.64 5.08
C ASN A 225 21.48 4.71 5.16
N TRP A 226 22.02 4.29 4.01
CA TRP A 226 23.24 3.48 3.94
C TRP A 226 24.48 4.25 4.39
N GLU A 227 24.50 5.58 4.26
CA GLU A 227 25.63 6.45 4.62
C GLU A 227 26.00 6.31 6.11
N ASP A 228 24.99 6.23 6.97
CA ASP A 228 25.14 6.06 8.43
C ASP A 228 25.87 4.76 8.80
N TYR A 229 25.83 3.74 7.94
CA TYR A 229 26.39 2.41 8.20
C TYR A 229 27.69 2.15 7.43
N VAL A 230 28.20 3.09 6.63
CA VAL A 230 29.44 2.92 5.85
C VAL A 230 30.65 2.66 6.75
N HIS A 231 30.72 3.34 7.90
CA HIS A 231 31.85 3.27 8.83
C HIS A 231 31.67 2.27 9.97
N GLY A 232 30.66 1.39 9.89
CA GLY A 232 30.31 0.43 10.93
C GLY A 232 28.93 0.70 11.53
N VAL A 233 28.58 -0.01 12.60
CA VAL A 233 27.32 0.21 13.31
C VAL A 233 27.42 1.51 14.12
N PRO A 234 26.49 2.49 13.92
CA PRO A 234 26.42 3.72 14.72
C PRO A 234 26.35 3.42 16.22
N GLU A 235 26.93 4.26 17.07
CA GLU A 235 26.99 4.01 18.52
C GLU A 235 25.62 3.82 19.18
N GLY A 236 24.58 4.50 18.71
CA GLY A 236 23.19 4.31 19.18
C GLY A 236 22.52 3.02 18.70
N ASP A 237 23.11 2.36 17.70
CA ASP A 237 22.62 1.10 17.11
C ASP A 237 23.45 -0.13 17.47
N ARG A 238 24.60 0.06 18.13
CA ARG A 238 25.39 -1.03 18.69
C ARG A 238 24.56 -1.69 19.80
N SER A 239 24.32 -2.99 19.69
CA SER A 239 23.80 -3.79 20.78
C SER A 239 24.72 -3.57 22.00
N THR A 240 24.20 -2.94 23.05
CA THR A 240 24.89 -2.77 24.34
C THR A 240 24.96 -4.12 25.04
N ALA A 241 25.81 -5.01 24.52
CA ALA A 241 26.16 -6.25 25.21
C ALA A 241 27.22 -6.02 26.30
N ASP A 242 27.92 -4.88 26.30
CA ASP A 242 29.05 -4.61 27.21
C ASP A 242 28.81 -3.54 28.30
N ASP A 243 27.68 -2.82 28.31
CA ASP A 243 27.35 -1.90 29.42
C ASP A 243 26.50 -2.58 30.49
N ALA A 244 27.11 -3.58 31.14
CA ALA A 244 26.64 -4.09 32.41
C ALA A 244 26.94 -3.06 33.52
N GLY A 245 26.11 -2.02 33.62
CA GLY A 245 26.04 -1.20 34.82
C GLY A 245 25.67 0.25 34.59
N SER A 246 24.38 0.56 34.49
CA SER A 246 23.73 1.58 35.35
C SER A 246 22.26 1.79 34.98
N ALA A 247 21.40 1.54 35.97
CA ALA A 247 20.11 2.18 36.26
C ALA A 247 18.97 2.20 35.21
N GLY A 248 17.93 1.38 35.49
CA GLY A 248 16.60 1.97 35.76
C GLY A 248 15.53 1.90 34.67
N GLY A 249 15.37 0.78 33.94
CA GLY A 249 14.16 0.50 33.13
C GLY A 249 13.40 -0.71 33.68
N PRO A 250 12.05 -0.76 33.59
CA PRO A 250 11.29 -1.92 34.06
C PRO A 250 11.72 -3.18 33.29
N TYR A 251 12.17 -4.19 34.04
CA TYR A 251 12.61 -5.47 33.50
C TYR A 251 11.43 -6.15 32.78
N VAL A 252 11.54 -6.26 31.45
CA VAL A 252 10.66 -7.09 30.64
C VAL A 252 11.40 -8.40 30.37
N PRO A 253 10.96 -9.53 30.96
CA PRO A 253 11.61 -10.82 30.72
C PRO A 253 11.49 -11.20 29.24
N ASP A 254 12.54 -11.79 28.69
CA ASP A 254 12.50 -12.31 27.33
C ASP A 254 11.51 -13.50 27.18
N VAL A 255 11.31 -13.93 25.94
CA VAL A 255 10.31 -14.96 25.58
C VAL A 255 10.62 -16.32 26.22
N GLU A 256 11.90 -16.67 26.38
CA GLU A 256 12.34 -17.92 27.01
C GLU A 256 12.11 -17.87 28.53
N ALA A 257 12.46 -16.74 29.16
CA ALA A 257 12.20 -16.48 30.57
C ALA A 257 10.69 -16.50 30.88
N THR A 258 9.88 -15.91 30.00
CA THR A 258 8.41 -15.89 30.14
C THR A 258 7.80 -17.29 29.98
N LYS A 259 8.29 -18.09 29.02
CA LYS A 259 7.87 -19.50 28.85
C LYS A 259 8.22 -20.34 30.07
N LYS A 260 9.42 -20.16 30.63
CA LYS A 260 9.87 -20.90 31.80
C LYS A 260 9.06 -20.53 33.05
N MET A 261 8.67 -19.27 33.20
CA MET A 261 7.83 -18.79 34.29
C MET A 261 6.38 -19.32 34.17
N LEU A 262 5.81 -19.32 32.96
CA LEU A 262 4.48 -19.87 32.69
C LEU A 262 4.45 -21.40 32.88
N ALA A 263 5.52 -22.11 32.49
CA ALA A 263 5.64 -23.54 32.73
C ALA A 263 5.76 -23.88 34.22
N ALA A 264 6.44 -23.05 35.01
CA ALA A 264 6.52 -23.23 36.46
C ALA A 264 5.17 -22.96 37.16
N LEU A 265 4.37 -22.01 36.67
CA LEU A 265 3.04 -21.71 37.20
C LEU A 265 1.98 -22.76 36.82
N ALA A 266 2.15 -23.46 35.70
CA ALA A 266 1.24 -24.53 35.26
C ALA A 266 1.50 -25.89 35.94
N GLY A 267 2.54 -25.98 36.78
CA GLY A 267 2.95 -27.21 37.47
C GLY A 267 2.74 -27.24 38.99
N SER A 268 1.98 -26.29 39.56
CA SER A 268 1.57 -26.28 40.98
C SER A 268 0.06 -26.46 41.14
#